data_AF-A0A2E5Z2M1-F1
#
_entry.id   AF-A0A2E5Z2M1-F1
#
_cell.length_a   1.000
_cell.length_b   1.000
_cell.length_c   1.000
_cell.angle_alpha   90.00
_cell.angle_beta   90.00
_cell.angle_gamma   90.00
#
_symmetry.space_group_name_H-M   'P 1'
#
loop_
_entity.id
_entity.type
_entity.pdbx_description
1 polymer ?
#
loop_
_entity_poly.entity_id
_entity_poly.type
_entity_poly.pdbx_seq_one_letter_code
_entity_poly.pdbx_strand_id
1 'polypeptide(L)'
;MNLILKPFFCYIILILFGCNNFNNDKVPDNLIEPNKMAKILVDMELLRSIKSTNASDEYKENALGDLYLYKKYKVDSLQIVESKKYYSKYPKKYLVIYKSVENRLKFMKDSLNQIMDSKIDKIE
;
A
#
# COMPACT_ATOMS: atom_id res chain seq x y z
N MET A 1 -15.26 32.91 40.42
CA MET A 1 -14.72 33.01 39.04
C MET A 1 -13.63 31.95 38.77
N ASN A 2 -13.71 30.75 39.38
CA ASN A 2 -12.65 29.73 39.30
C ASN A 2 -13.06 28.46 38.54
N LEU A 3 -14.33 28.36 38.12
CA LEU A 3 -14.86 27.17 37.41
C LEU A 3 -14.55 27.17 35.90
N ILE A 4 -14.24 28.32 35.30
CA ILE A 4 -13.97 28.48 33.85
C ILE A 4 -12.47 28.26 33.55
N LEU A 5 -11.58 28.36 34.55
CA LEU A 5 -10.14 28.12 34.38
C LEU A 5 -9.81 26.63 34.18
N LYS A 6 -10.63 25.73 34.75
CA LYS A 6 -10.44 24.27 34.71
C LYS A 6 -10.52 23.67 33.29
N PRO A 7 -11.53 23.99 32.45
CA PRO A 7 -11.55 23.52 31.07
C PRO A 7 -10.44 24.14 30.21
N PHE A 8 -10.05 25.38 30.50
CA PHE A 8 -8.94 26.06 29.80
C PHE A 8 -7.59 25.36 30.07
N PHE A 9 -7.37 24.93 31.31
CA PHE A 9 -6.19 24.16 31.69
C PHE A 9 -6.15 22.78 31.00
N CYS A 10 -7.30 22.09 30.89
CA CYS A 10 -7.40 20.84 30.11
C CYS A 10 -7.12 21.06 28.62
N TYR A 11 -7.56 22.17 28.04
CA TYR A 11 -7.31 22.51 26.63
C TYR A 11 -5.82 22.75 26.36
N ILE A 12 -5.12 23.43 27.28
CA ILE A 12 -3.66 23.65 27.19
C ILE A 12 -2.89 22.34 27.30
N ILE A 13 -3.30 21.43 28.20
CA ILE A 13 -2.69 20.10 28.31
C ILE A 13 -2.91 19.30 27.02
N LEU A 14 -4.08 19.37 26.40
CA LEU A 14 -4.38 18.68 25.15
C LEU A 14 -3.49 19.17 23.99
N ILE A 15 -3.14 20.46 23.97
CA ILE A 15 -2.23 21.04 22.96
C ILE A 15 -0.79 20.58 23.18
N LEU A 16 -0.34 20.47 24.44
CA LEU A 16 1.03 20.03 24.77
C LEU A 16 1.27 18.54 24.54
N PHE A 17 0.22 17.70 24.57
CA PHE A 17 0.27 16.28 24.18
C PHE A 17 -0.18 16.05 22.73
N GLY A 18 -0.47 17.11 21.97
CA GLY A 18 -0.64 17.06 20.53
C GLY A 18 0.60 16.47 19.88
N CYS A 19 0.44 15.30 19.26
CA CYS A 19 1.51 14.34 18.99
C CYS A 19 2.80 14.95 18.42
N ASN A 20 3.83 14.99 19.28
CA ASN A 20 5.22 15.11 18.88
C ASN A 20 5.64 13.84 18.12
N ASN A 21 5.93 14.00 16.82
CA ASN A 21 6.95 13.18 16.15
C ASN A 21 7.54 13.97 14.98
N PHE A 22 8.12 15.12 15.31
CA PHE A 22 8.95 15.87 14.40
C PHE A 22 10.28 15.11 14.21
N ASN A 23 10.42 14.50 13.04
CA ASN A 23 11.70 14.24 12.37
C ASN A 23 12.71 13.30 13.03
N ASN A 24 12.28 12.11 13.44
CA ASN A 24 13.20 10.98 13.41
C ASN A 24 13.17 10.35 12.01
N ASP A 25 13.84 11.00 11.06
CA ASP A 25 13.98 10.58 9.66
C ASP A 25 15.01 9.46 9.49
N LYS A 26 14.94 8.47 10.37
CA LYS A 26 15.75 7.27 10.22
C LYS A 26 15.13 6.43 9.10
N VAL A 27 15.95 6.11 8.11
CA VAL A 27 15.65 5.08 7.12
C VAL A 27 15.45 3.78 7.90
N PRO A 28 14.34 3.04 7.70
CA PRO A 28 14.17 1.72 8.31
C PRO A 28 15.31 0.79 7.87
N ASP A 29 15.90 0.04 8.80
CA ASP A 29 17.02 -0.88 8.51
C ASP A 29 16.63 -1.96 7.49
N ASN A 30 15.34 -2.28 7.42
CA ASN A 30 14.74 -3.26 6.53
C ASN A 30 13.90 -2.60 5.41
N LEU A 31 14.22 -1.37 4.97
CA LEU A 31 13.47 -0.68 3.92
C LEU A 31 13.31 -1.54 2.65
N ILE A 32 12.07 -1.68 2.19
CA ILE A 32 11.79 -2.38 0.93
C ILE A 32 12.22 -1.50 -0.24
N GLU A 33 13.15 -1.99 -1.05
CA GLU A 33 13.63 -1.32 -2.27
C GLU A 33 12.51 -0.85 -3.20
N PRO A 34 12.62 0.32 -3.87
CA PRO A 34 11.53 0.92 -4.64
C PRO A 34 10.88 0.00 -5.68
N ASN A 35 11.68 -0.76 -6.44
CA ASN A 35 11.17 -1.70 -7.45
C ASN A 35 10.46 -2.90 -6.80
N LYS A 36 10.95 -3.38 -5.64
CA LYS A 36 10.28 -4.44 -4.88
C LYS A 36 8.95 -3.94 -4.32
N MET A 37 8.93 -2.71 -3.79
CA MET A 37 7.70 -2.06 -3.31
C MET A 37 6.67 -1.90 -4.44
N ALA A 38 7.09 -1.48 -5.64
CA ALA A 38 6.19 -1.38 -6.78
C ALA A 38 5.52 -2.72 -7.14
N LYS A 39 6.27 -3.83 -7.12
CA LYS A 39 5.71 -5.18 -7.34
C LYS A 39 4.73 -5.59 -6.24
N ILE A 40 5.07 -5.32 -4.97
CA ILE A 40 4.19 -5.59 -3.83
C ILE A 40 2.87 -4.81 -3.97
N LEU A 41 2.93 -3.53 -4.32
CA LEU A 41 1.74 -2.69 -4.48
C LEU A 41 0.85 -3.15 -5.64
N VAL A 42 1.44 -3.58 -6.77
CA VAL A 42 0.66 -4.18 -7.88
C VAL A 42 -0.11 -5.40 -7.39
N ASP A 43 0.56 -6.36 -6.75
CA ASP A 43 -0.10 -7.56 -6.27
C ASP A 43 -1.14 -7.25 -5.18
N MET A 44 -0.85 -6.31 -4.29
CA MET A 44 -1.78 -5.87 -3.24
C MET A 44 -3.08 -5.31 -3.83
N GLU A 45 -2.99 -4.47 -4.87
CA GLU A 45 -4.18 -3.96 -5.56
C GLU A 45 -4.93 -5.06 -6.30
N LEU A 46 -4.23 -5.98 -6.97
CA LEU A 46 -4.87 -7.13 -7.64
C LEU A 46 -5.62 -8.02 -6.65
N LEU A 47 -5.01 -8.34 -5.51
CA LEU A 47 -5.65 -9.12 -4.45
C LEU A 47 -6.87 -8.40 -3.88
N ARG A 48 -6.79 -7.08 -3.69
CA ARG A 48 -7.92 -6.26 -3.24
C ARG A 48 -9.06 -6.27 -4.25
N SER A 49 -8.76 -6.15 -5.54
CA SER A 49 -9.76 -6.26 -6.60
C SER A 49 -10.42 -7.64 -6.62
N ILE A 50 -9.65 -8.73 -6.54
CA ILE A 50 -10.17 -10.10 -6.48
C ILE A 50 -11.12 -10.25 -5.29
N LYS A 51 -10.71 -9.83 -4.09
CA LYS A 51 -11.53 -9.87 -2.87
C LYS A 51 -12.82 -9.05 -3.01
N SER A 52 -12.75 -7.87 -3.64
CA SER A 52 -13.91 -6.98 -3.80
C SER A 52 -15.00 -7.51 -4.74
N THR A 53 -14.67 -8.45 -5.63
CA THR A 53 -15.61 -8.96 -6.64
C THR A 53 -16.55 -10.07 -6.15
N ASN A 54 -16.68 -10.30 -4.82
CA ASN A 54 -17.43 -11.42 -4.22
C ASN A 54 -17.10 -12.78 -4.83
N ALA A 55 -15.92 -12.92 -5.43
CA ALA A 55 -15.46 -14.18 -6.01
C ALA A 55 -15.02 -15.16 -4.90
N SER A 56 -15.52 -15.03 -3.68
CA SER A 56 -15.02 -15.64 -2.44
C SER A 56 -15.48 -17.10 -2.31
N ASP A 57 -14.72 -18.00 -2.92
CA ASP A 57 -14.65 -19.37 -2.45
C ASP A 57 -13.68 -19.42 -1.26
N GLU A 58 -13.95 -20.28 -0.28
CA GLU A 58 -13.10 -20.53 0.91
C GLU A 58 -11.61 -20.79 0.56
N TYR A 59 -11.37 -21.30 -0.65
CA TYR A 59 -10.04 -21.52 -1.21
C TYR A 59 -9.25 -20.21 -1.44
N LYS A 60 -9.92 -19.11 -1.80
CA LYS A 60 -9.27 -17.82 -2.09
C LYS A 60 -8.89 -17.05 -0.84
N GLU A 61 -9.68 -17.11 0.23
CA GLU A 61 -9.30 -16.50 1.52
C GLU A 61 -8.04 -17.16 2.09
N ASN A 62 -7.93 -18.49 2.00
CA ASN A 62 -6.77 -19.23 2.48
C ASN A 62 -5.53 -19.12 1.56
N ALA A 63 -5.70 -19.02 0.24
CA ALA A 63 -4.59 -18.99 -0.73
C ALA A 63 -4.13 -17.59 -1.14
N LEU A 64 -5.01 -16.58 -1.09
CA LEU A 64 -4.80 -15.23 -1.65
C LEU A 64 -4.94 -14.10 -0.60
N GLY A 65 -4.64 -14.41 0.67
CA GLY A 65 -4.54 -13.43 1.75
C GLY A 65 -3.18 -12.71 1.79
N ASP A 66 -2.99 -11.84 2.79
CA ASP A 66 -1.73 -11.07 2.95
C ASP A 66 -0.50 -11.98 3.12
N LEU A 67 -0.71 -13.20 3.64
CA LEU A 67 0.29 -14.26 3.73
C LEU A 67 0.92 -14.62 2.37
N TYR A 68 0.18 -14.50 1.27
CA TYR A 68 0.71 -14.68 -0.08
C TYR A 68 1.80 -13.64 -0.37
N LEU A 69 1.55 -12.37 -0.06
CA LEU A 69 2.51 -11.28 -0.27
C LEU A 69 3.77 -11.50 0.56
N TYR A 70 3.60 -11.88 1.83
CA TYR A 70 4.71 -12.12 2.75
C TYR A 70 5.64 -13.23 2.24
N LYS A 71 5.05 -14.36 1.83
CA LYS A 71 5.80 -15.50 1.27
C LYS A 71 6.46 -15.15 -0.07
N LYS A 72 5.72 -14.56 -1.01
CA LYS A 72 6.22 -14.25 -2.36
C LYS A 72 7.39 -13.28 -2.33
N TYR A 73 7.31 -12.24 -1.50
CA TYR A 73 8.31 -11.19 -1.46
C TYR A 73 9.34 -11.35 -0.35
N LYS A 74 9.20 -12.34 0.54
CA LYS A 74 10.05 -12.51 1.73
C LYS A 74 10.07 -11.21 2.54
N VAL A 75 8.89 -10.76 2.93
CA VAL A 75 8.65 -9.55 3.73
C VAL A 75 7.61 -9.87 4.81
N ASP A 76 7.56 -9.07 5.86
CA ASP A 76 6.50 -9.14 6.86
C ASP A 76 5.60 -7.90 6.81
N SER A 77 4.53 -7.92 7.61
CA SER A 77 3.55 -6.84 7.68
C SER A 77 4.17 -5.53 8.16
N LEU A 78 5.06 -5.59 9.16
CA LEU A 78 5.70 -4.44 9.76
C LEU A 78 6.63 -3.76 8.75
N GLN A 79 7.46 -4.54 8.05
CA GLN A 79 8.37 -4.06 7.01
C GLN A 79 7.62 -3.30 5.90
N ILE A 80 6.46 -3.80 5.47
CA ILE A 80 5.63 -3.12 4.47
C ILE A 80 5.10 -1.78 5.02
N VAL A 81 4.56 -1.79 6.24
CA VAL A 81 4.00 -0.58 6.88
C VAL A 81 5.07 0.49 7.10
N GLU A 82 6.23 0.11 7.62
CA GLU A 82 7.36 1.02 7.86
C GLU A 82 7.92 1.57 6.55
N SER A 83 8.04 0.74 5.52
CA SER A 83 8.48 1.18 4.19
C SER A 83 7.48 2.14 3.55
N LYS A 84 6.17 1.88 3.65
CA LYS A 84 5.12 2.80 3.18
C LYS A 84 5.17 4.13 3.92
N LYS A 85 5.35 4.09 5.25
CA LYS A 85 5.52 5.28 6.10
C LYS A 85 6.79 6.06 5.75
N TYR A 86 7.88 5.38 5.40
CA TYR A 86 9.08 6.04 4.90
C TYR A 86 8.81 6.74 3.58
N TYR A 87 8.26 6.04 2.57
CA TYR A 87 8.02 6.63 1.25
C TYR A 87 6.99 7.75 1.27
N SER A 88 5.98 7.72 2.15
CA SER A 88 4.99 8.80 2.28
C SER A 88 5.60 10.14 2.72
N LYS A 89 6.75 10.12 3.41
CA LYS A 89 7.50 11.34 3.75
C LYS A 89 8.24 11.96 2.56
N TYR A 90 8.48 11.19 1.48
CA TYR A 90 9.27 11.62 0.32
C TYR A 90 8.46 11.54 -0.98
N PRO A 91 7.56 12.51 -1.26
CA PRO A 91 6.63 12.44 -2.39
C PRO A 91 7.28 12.16 -3.75
N LYS A 92 8.45 12.77 -4.03
CA LYS A 92 9.19 12.52 -5.29
C LYS A 92 9.62 11.05 -5.43
N LYS A 93 10.11 10.42 -4.36
CA LYS A 93 10.48 9.00 -4.37
C LYS A 93 9.26 8.12 -4.52
N TYR A 94 8.17 8.45 -3.82
CA TYR A 94 6.96 7.67 -3.86
C TYR A 94 6.26 7.73 -5.22
N LEU A 95 6.31 8.90 -5.88
CA LEU A 95 5.80 9.08 -7.24
C LEU A 95 6.48 8.14 -8.23
N VAL A 96 7.79 7.91 -8.11
CA VAL A 96 8.51 6.96 -8.97
C VAL A 96 7.99 5.53 -8.78
N ILE A 97 7.73 5.13 -7.53
CA ILE A 97 7.14 3.81 -7.21
C ILE A 97 5.76 3.70 -7.86
N TYR A 98 4.88 4.68 -7.66
CA TYR A 98 3.52 4.64 -8.20
C TYR A 98 3.48 4.72 -9.74
N LYS A 99 4.39 5.46 -10.39
CA LYS A 99 4.55 5.39 -11.85
C LYS A 99 4.93 3.99 -12.31
N SER A 100 5.79 3.28 -11.57
CA SER A 100 6.08 1.88 -11.88
C SER A 100 4.87 0.98 -11.67
N VAL A 101 4.02 1.23 -10.66
CA VAL A 101 2.77 0.48 -10.43
C VAL A 101 1.84 0.67 -11.63
N GLU A 102 1.58 1.93 -12.01
CA GLU A 102 0.73 2.28 -13.15
C GLU A 102 1.20 1.63 -14.46
N ASN A 103 2.49 1.75 -14.78
CA ASN A 103 3.06 1.15 -15.99
C ASN A 103 2.90 -0.38 -16.01
N ARG A 104 3.09 -1.05 -14.88
CA ARG A 104 2.92 -2.51 -14.77
C ARG A 104 1.46 -2.92 -14.99
N LEU A 105 0.52 -2.22 -14.35
CA LEU A 105 -0.91 -2.49 -14.53
C LEU A 105 -1.36 -2.22 -15.96
N LYS A 106 -0.90 -1.12 -16.57
CA LYS A 106 -1.15 -0.82 -17.98
C LYS A 106 -0.63 -1.94 -18.89
N PHE A 107 0.62 -2.36 -18.71
CA PHE A 107 1.19 -3.45 -19.48
C PHE A 107 0.39 -4.75 -19.35
N MET A 108 -0.05 -5.11 -18.14
CA MET A 108 -0.90 -6.28 -17.92
C MET A 108 -2.23 -6.17 -18.66
N LYS A 109 -2.89 -5.00 -18.60
CA LYS A 109 -4.14 -4.73 -19.32
C LYS A 109 -3.96 -4.83 -20.83
N ASP A 110 -2.94 -4.16 -21.36
CA ASP A 110 -2.67 -4.13 -22.80
C ASP A 110 -2.35 -5.54 -23.32
N SER A 111 -1.59 -6.33 -22.55
CA SER A 111 -1.30 -7.74 -22.87
C SER A 111 -2.56 -8.61 -22.93
N LEU A 112 -3.50 -8.41 -22.00
CA LEU A 112 -4.77 -9.14 -21.99
C LEU A 112 -5.66 -8.74 -23.17
N ASN A 113 -5.72 -7.45 -23.51
CA ASN A 113 -6.47 -6.97 -24.66
C ASN A 113 -5.94 -7.55 -25.96
N GLN A 114 -4.62 -7.55 -26.16
CA GLN A 114 -4.00 -8.14 -27.35
C GLN A 114 -4.34 -9.64 -27.49
N ILE A 115 -4.35 -10.39 -26.39
CA ILE A 115 -4.75 -11.81 -26.40
C ILE A 115 -6.23 -11.95 -26.79
N MET A 116 -7.11 -11.07 -26.29
CA MET A 116 -8.54 -11.08 -26.61
C MET A 116 -8.78 -10.82 -28.10
N ASP A 117 -8.16 -9.77 -28.65
CA ASP A 117 -8.30 -9.37 -30.05
C ASP A 117 -7.79 -10.49 -30.98
N SER A 118 -6.63 -11.08 -30.66
CA SER A 118 -6.06 -12.20 -31.43
C SER A 118 -6.89 -13.49 -31.42
N LYS A 119 -7.81 -13.64 -30.46
CA LYS A 119 -8.75 -14.77 -30.41
C LYS A 119 -9.99 -14.49 -31.24
N ILE A 120 -10.45 -13.24 -31.29
CA ILE A 120 -11.59 -12.81 -32.11
C ILE A 120 -11.24 -12.97 -33.59
N ASP A 121 -10.05 -12.53 -34.00
CA ASP A 121 -9.55 -12.66 -35.38
C ASP A 121 -9.36 -14.12 -35.86
N LYS A 122 -9.39 -15.10 -34.96
CA LYS A 122 -9.29 -16.54 -35.27
C LYS A 122 -10.64 -17.24 -35.35
N ILE A 123 -11.71 -16.56 -34.95
CA ILE A 123 -13.08 -17.09 -34.93
C ILE A 123 -13.87 -16.59 -36.16
N GLU A 124 -13.48 -15.45 -36.74
CA GLU A 124 -13.86 -15.03 -38.10
C GLU A 124 -13.01 -15.73 -39.18
#